data_AF-A0A7S3X180-F1
#
_entry.id   AF-A0A7S3X180-F1
#
_cell.length_a   1.000
_cell.length_b   1.000
_cell.length_c   1.000
_cell.angle_alpha   90.00
_cell.angle_beta   90.00
_cell.angle_gamma   90.00
#
_symmetry.space_group_name_H-M   'P 1'
#
loop_
_entity.id
_entity.type
_entity.pdbx_description
1 polymer ?
#
loop_
_entity_poly.entity_id
_entity_poly.type
_entity_poly.pdbx_seq_one_letter_code
_entity_poly.pdbx_strand_id
1 'polypeptide(L)'
;MWARTAWRRPSASSASSGSATSFNNIGDECAAALASALRVNEVLTDLSLSCNKIGAEGATAIAESLRGNTSLALENCGIGPTGAAEIAEYVSGSGVLTDLNIGGNKISDEGATAIAEALRGNGVMTNLNLNSNNIHDEGAKAIGEALRVNGVLTALDLRFNGLGDEGKGVIRDAVSGRE
;
A
#
# COMPACT_ATOMS: atom_id res chain seq x y z
N MET A 1 -12.15 -1.33 28.13
CA MET A 1 -11.48 -2.57 28.57
C MET A 1 -11.46 -3.54 27.40
N TRP A 2 -10.27 -3.83 26.90
CA TRP A 2 -10.02 -4.81 25.85
C TRP A 2 -10.29 -6.24 26.31
N ALA A 3 -10.86 -7.08 25.44
CA ALA A 3 -10.63 -8.52 25.40
C ALA A 3 -11.11 -9.06 24.03
N ARG A 4 -10.19 -9.22 23.07
CA ARG A 4 -9.69 -10.54 22.64
C ARG A 4 -10.79 -11.48 22.12
N THR A 5 -11.20 -11.29 20.88
CA THR A 5 -11.93 -12.33 20.13
C THR A 5 -10.91 -13.34 19.60
N ALA A 6 -10.58 -14.31 20.44
CA ALA A 6 -9.83 -15.49 20.05
C ALA A 6 -10.64 -16.28 19.00
N TRP A 7 -10.16 -16.29 17.76
CA TRP A 7 -10.69 -17.17 16.72
C TRP A 7 -10.44 -18.63 17.11
N ARG A 8 -11.52 -19.35 17.47
CA ARG A 8 -11.48 -20.80 17.69
C ARG A 8 -11.34 -21.52 16.34
N ARG A 9 -10.29 -22.35 16.23
CA ARG A 9 -10.01 -23.21 15.07
C ARG A 9 -11.05 -24.34 14.94
N PRO A 10 -11.50 -24.72 13.74
CA PRO A 10 -12.03 -26.06 13.49
C PRO A 10 -10.85 -27.05 13.41
N SER A 11 -11.00 -28.20 14.07
CA SER A 11 -10.05 -29.30 14.08
C SER A 11 -9.96 -29.98 12.71
N ALA A 12 -8.76 -30.04 12.13
CA ALA A 12 -8.45 -30.99 11.07
C ALA A 12 -7.09 -31.66 11.37
N SER A 13 -7.16 -32.97 11.57
CA SER A 13 -6.05 -33.90 11.78
C SER A 13 -5.40 -34.27 10.45
N SER A 14 -4.07 -34.12 10.37
CA SER A 14 -3.08 -35.11 9.92
C SER A 14 -1.85 -34.42 9.32
N ALA A 15 -0.69 -35.03 9.57
CA ALA A 15 0.63 -34.43 9.59
C ALA A 15 1.25 -34.19 8.21
N SER A 16 2.02 -33.11 8.08
CA SER A 16 3.35 -33.14 7.46
C SER A 16 4.22 -32.02 8.02
N SER A 17 5.45 -32.40 8.32
CA SER A 17 6.51 -31.63 8.97
C SER A 17 7.07 -30.51 8.09
N GLY A 18 7.20 -29.31 8.65
CA GLY A 18 8.20 -28.33 8.19
C GLY A 18 7.68 -26.89 8.04
N SER A 19 8.31 -26.00 8.79
CA SER A 19 8.16 -24.53 8.78
C SER A 19 6.93 -23.96 9.47
N ALA A 20 7.10 -23.63 10.76
CA ALA A 20 6.29 -22.65 11.44
C ALA A 20 6.61 -21.24 10.88
N THR A 21 6.00 -20.87 9.76
CA THR A 21 5.85 -19.45 9.41
C THR A 21 4.46 -19.04 9.83
N SER A 22 4.38 -18.31 10.95
CA SER A 22 3.20 -17.62 11.41
C SER A 22 2.83 -16.49 10.44
N PHE A 23 2.31 -16.86 9.27
CA PHE A 23 1.54 -15.96 8.44
C PHE A 23 0.11 -15.99 8.99
N ASN A 24 -0.40 -14.85 9.41
CA ASN A 24 -1.85 -14.69 9.53
C ASN A 24 -2.38 -14.84 8.10
N ASN A 25 -2.87 -16.03 7.77
CA ASN A 25 -3.19 -16.44 6.42
C ASN A 25 -4.53 -15.83 5.98
N ILE A 26 -4.63 -14.50 5.99
CA ILE A 26 -5.68 -13.78 5.27
C ILE A 26 -5.29 -13.87 3.79
N GLY A 27 -5.55 -15.02 3.18
CA GLY A 27 -5.41 -15.22 1.74
C GLY A 27 -6.46 -14.40 0.97
N ASP A 28 -6.41 -14.46 -0.35
CA ASP A 28 -7.27 -13.69 -1.28
C ASP A 28 -8.77 -13.83 -0.94
N GLU A 29 -9.24 -15.03 -0.55
CA GLU A 29 -10.62 -15.26 -0.12
C GLU A 29 -11.01 -14.47 1.15
N CYS A 30 -10.07 -14.32 2.08
CA CYS A 30 -10.31 -13.61 3.33
C CYS A 30 -10.20 -12.08 3.10
N ALA A 31 -9.36 -11.63 2.16
CA ALA A 31 -9.34 -10.24 1.71
C ALA A 31 -10.65 -9.83 1.03
N ALA A 32 -11.25 -10.70 0.21
CA ALA A 32 -12.56 -10.47 -0.42
C ALA A 32 -13.71 -10.42 0.62
N ALA A 33 -13.66 -11.29 1.64
CA ALA A 33 -14.61 -11.26 2.74
C ALA A 33 -14.47 -9.97 3.58
N LEU A 34 -13.23 -9.53 3.81
CA LEU A 34 -12.94 -8.28 4.51
C LEU A 34 -13.39 -7.06 3.71
N ALA A 35 -13.12 -7.02 2.41
CA ALA A 35 -13.61 -6.01 1.49
C ALA A 35 -15.14 -5.88 1.55
N SER A 36 -15.86 -7.01 1.52
CA SER A 36 -17.31 -7.03 1.68
C SER A 36 -17.77 -6.46 3.04
N ALA A 37 -17.02 -6.72 4.11
CA ALA A 37 -17.31 -6.17 5.44
C ALA A 37 -16.96 -4.66 5.56
N LEU A 38 -15.94 -4.18 4.84
CA LEU A 38 -15.55 -2.77 4.81
C LEU A 38 -16.55 -1.92 4.02
N ARG A 39 -17.18 -2.48 2.98
CA ARG A 39 -18.19 -1.79 2.17
C ARG A 39 -19.39 -1.27 2.97
N VAL A 40 -19.73 -1.96 4.06
CA VAL A 40 -20.83 -1.61 4.95
C VAL A 40 -20.37 -0.89 6.22
N ASN A 41 -19.06 -0.65 6.37
CA ASN A 41 -18.48 -0.02 7.53
C ASN A 41 -18.27 1.48 7.28
N GLU A 42 -19.05 2.32 7.94
CA GLU A 42 -18.96 3.79 7.83
C GLU A 42 -18.09 4.42 8.93
N VAL A 43 -17.49 3.62 9.81
CA VAL A 43 -16.84 4.10 11.04
C VAL A 43 -15.33 3.88 11.02
N LEU A 44 -14.83 2.88 10.29
CA LEU A 44 -13.40 2.60 10.17
C LEU A 44 -12.71 3.73 9.40
N THR A 45 -11.86 4.49 10.08
CA THR A 45 -11.00 5.52 9.48
C THR A 45 -9.63 4.97 9.07
N ASP A 46 -9.15 3.97 9.83
CA ASP A 46 -7.80 3.41 9.72
C ASP A 46 -7.87 1.89 9.52
N LEU A 47 -7.28 1.39 8.44
CA LEU A 47 -7.19 -0.04 8.16
C LEU A 47 -5.73 -0.47 8.02
N SER A 48 -5.31 -1.41 8.87
CA SER A 48 -4.00 -2.06 8.77
C SER A 48 -4.16 -3.56 8.56
N LEU A 49 -3.60 -4.06 7.46
CA LEU A 49 -3.54 -5.47 7.12
C LEU A 49 -2.12 -5.91 6.81
N SER A 50 -1.14 -5.23 7.40
CA SER A 50 0.28 -5.54 7.20
C SER A 50 0.60 -7.01 7.52
N CYS A 51 1.55 -7.58 6.77
CA CYS A 51 2.06 -8.94 6.89
C CYS A 51 1.03 -10.04 6.61
N ASN A 52 0.03 -9.76 5.78
CA ASN A 52 -0.95 -10.76 5.29
C ASN A 52 -0.73 -11.03 3.80
N LYS A 53 -0.77 -12.29 3.37
CA LYS A 53 -0.61 -12.63 1.95
C LYS A 53 -1.92 -12.38 1.17
N ILE A 54 -2.20 -11.11 0.93
CA ILE A 54 -3.41 -10.59 0.28
C ILE A 54 -3.34 -10.71 -1.25
N GLY A 55 -2.13 -10.62 -1.80
CA GLY A 55 -1.92 -10.60 -3.25
C GLY A 55 -2.46 -9.33 -3.93
N ALA A 56 -2.37 -9.29 -5.26
CA ALA A 56 -2.86 -8.17 -6.06
C ALA A 56 -4.40 -8.07 -6.00
N GLU A 57 -5.10 -9.19 -6.21
CA GLU A 57 -6.57 -9.23 -6.25
C GLU A 57 -7.20 -8.81 -4.92
N GLY A 58 -6.65 -9.28 -3.79
CA GLY A 58 -7.13 -8.87 -2.49
C GLY A 58 -6.89 -7.39 -2.21
N ALA A 59 -5.76 -6.84 -2.68
CA ALA A 59 -5.45 -5.42 -2.53
C ALA A 59 -6.43 -4.54 -3.32
N THR A 60 -6.79 -4.95 -4.54
CA THR A 60 -7.85 -4.32 -5.34
C THR A 60 -9.19 -4.37 -4.63
N ALA A 61 -9.62 -5.55 -4.15
CA ALA A 61 -10.90 -5.70 -3.48
C ALA A 61 -11.01 -4.81 -2.24
N ILE A 62 -9.92 -4.71 -1.46
CA ILE A 62 -9.84 -3.82 -0.31
C ILE A 62 -9.93 -2.38 -0.77
N ALA A 63 -9.09 -1.95 -1.72
CA ALA A 63 -9.08 -0.59 -2.24
C ALA A 63 -10.48 -0.13 -2.71
N GLU A 64 -11.15 -0.92 -3.55
CA GLU A 64 -12.51 -0.60 -4.03
C GLU A 64 -13.58 -0.52 -2.93
N SER A 65 -13.36 -1.21 -1.82
CA SER A 65 -14.34 -1.31 -0.73
C SER A 65 -14.14 -0.24 0.34
N LEU A 66 -13.01 0.47 0.34
CA LEU A 66 -12.73 1.58 1.24
C LEU A 66 -13.55 2.80 0.79
N ARG A 67 -14.62 3.09 1.52
CA ARG A 67 -15.42 4.31 1.36
C ARG A 67 -15.21 5.20 2.57
N GLY A 68 -14.45 6.29 2.41
CA GLY A 68 -14.24 7.27 3.49
C GLY A 68 -13.02 7.02 4.38
N ASN A 69 -12.23 5.98 4.12
CA ASN A 69 -11.00 5.72 4.87
C ASN A 69 -9.94 6.79 4.58
N THR A 70 -9.37 7.33 5.65
CA THR A 70 -8.28 8.31 5.57
C THR A 70 -6.92 7.63 5.59
N SER A 71 -6.80 6.42 6.19
CA SER A 71 -5.54 5.68 6.28
C SER A 71 -5.65 4.22 5.86
N LEU A 72 -4.72 3.79 5.00
CA LEU A 72 -4.56 2.41 4.53
C LEU A 72 -3.12 1.92 4.69
N ALA A 73 -2.93 0.81 5.41
CA ALA A 73 -1.64 0.14 5.57
C ALA A 73 -1.71 -1.32 5.12
N LEU A 74 -0.97 -1.64 4.05
CA LEU A 74 -0.85 -2.97 3.44
C LEU A 74 0.63 -3.36 3.34
N GLU A 75 1.42 -3.16 4.40
CA GLU A 75 2.86 -3.45 4.37
C GLU A 75 3.14 -4.97 4.29
N ASN A 76 4.11 -5.42 3.51
CA ASN A 76 4.48 -6.85 3.36
C ASN A 76 3.30 -7.76 2.98
N CYS A 77 2.43 -7.29 2.08
CA CYS A 77 1.24 -8.01 1.65
C CYS A 77 1.40 -8.81 0.34
N GLY A 78 2.55 -8.66 -0.34
CA GLY A 78 2.82 -9.34 -1.60
C GLY A 78 1.96 -8.83 -2.76
N ILE A 79 1.67 -7.52 -2.77
CA ILE A 79 0.82 -6.86 -3.76
C ILE A 79 1.41 -6.96 -5.17
N GLY A 80 2.73 -6.76 -5.30
CA GLY A 80 3.42 -6.72 -6.59
C GLY A 80 3.08 -5.46 -7.43
N PRO A 81 3.61 -5.37 -8.67
CA PRO A 81 3.41 -4.22 -9.55
C PRO A 81 1.95 -4.06 -9.99
N THR A 82 1.26 -5.16 -10.30
CA THR A 82 -0.14 -5.14 -10.73
C THR A 82 -1.05 -4.58 -9.65
N GLY A 83 -0.96 -5.09 -8.41
CA GLY A 83 -1.80 -4.58 -7.33
C GLY A 83 -1.44 -3.13 -6.93
N ALA A 84 -0.20 -2.70 -7.15
CA ALA A 84 0.18 -1.29 -6.94
C ALA A 84 -0.48 -0.37 -7.97
N ALA A 85 -0.63 -0.81 -9.21
CA ALA A 85 -1.35 -0.06 -10.25
C ALA A 85 -2.85 0.08 -9.91
N GLU A 86 -3.47 -0.97 -9.39
CA GLU A 86 -4.86 -0.95 -8.93
C GLU A 86 -5.05 -0.02 -7.72
N ILE A 87 -4.13 -0.06 -6.75
CA ILE A 87 -4.12 0.90 -5.64
C ILE A 87 -3.93 2.32 -6.17
N ALA A 88 -3.10 2.53 -7.19
CA ALA A 88 -2.92 3.83 -7.80
C ALA A 88 -4.20 4.35 -8.43
N GLU A 89 -4.95 3.51 -9.16
CA GLU A 89 -6.25 3.89 -9.71
C GLU A 89 -7.23 4.31 -8.60
N TYR A 90 -7.28 3.55 -7.50
CA TYR A 90 -8.06 3.93 -6.33
C TYR A 90 -7.61 5.25 -5.71
N VAL A 91 -6.30 5.45 -5.54
CA VAL A 91 -5.72 6.69 -5.00
C VAL A 91 -6.06 7.89 -5.86
N SER A 92 -6.06 7.73 -7.18
CA SER A 92 -6.44 8.80 -8.11
C SER A 92 -7.91 9.20 -7.96
N GLY A 93 -8.80 8.21 -7.73
CA GLY A 93 -10.22 8.44 -7.49
C GLY A 93 -10.61 8.79 -6.05
N SER A 94 -9.73 8.53 -5.07
CA SER A 94 -10.02 8.74 -3.66
C SER A 94 -9.74 10.19 -3.24
N GLY A 95 -10.81 10.93 -2.95
CA GLY A 95 -10.75 12.28 -2.39
C GLY A 95 -10.66 12.34 -0.86
N VAL A 96 -10.36 11.21 -0.20
CA VAL A 96 -10.35 11.12 1.28
C VAL A 96 -9.10 10.45 1.86
N LEU A 97 -8.38 9.65 1.07
CA LEU A 97 -7.21 8.91 1.56
C LEU A 97 -6.00 9.85 1.71
N THR A 98 -5.64 10.13 2.96
CA THR A 98 -4.52 11.00 3.32
C THR A 98 -3.23 10.22 3.56
N ASP A 99 -3.35 8.94 3.97
CA ASP A 99 -2.23 8.12 4.43
C ASP A 99 -2.23 6.75 3.75
N LEU A 100 -1.16 6.46 2.99
CA LEU A 100 -0.96 5.17 2.33
C LEU A 100 0.39 4.56 2.72
N ASN A 101 0.36 3.34 3.25
CA ASN A 101 1.54 2.53 3.50
C ASN A 101 1.47 1.22 2.72
N ILE A 102 2.29 1.09 1.69
CA ILE A 102 2.44 -0.13 0.89
C ILE A 102 3.90 -0.60 0.88
N GLY A 103 4.61 -0.41 1.99
CA GLY A 103 5.98 -0.88 2.16
C GLY A 103 6.16 -2.38 1.98
N GLY A 104 7.31 -2.85 1.49
CA GLY A 104 7.64 -4.28 1.48
C GLY A 104 6.83 -5.14 0.48
N ASN A 105 6.28 -4.55 -0.57
CA ASN A 105 5.35 -5.19 -1.50
C ASN A 105 5.91 -5.55 -2.88
N LYS A 106 7.20 -5.28 -3.12
CA LYS A 106 7.86 -5.56 -4.41
C LYS A 106 7.12 -4.94 -5.59
N ILE A 107 6.66 -3.69 -5.46
CA ILE A 107 5.87 -3.01 -6.49
C ILE A 107 6.68 -2.66 -7.75
N SER A 108 8.02 -2.73 -7.68
CA SER A 108 8.95 -2.39 -8.77
C SER A 108 8.85 -0.93 -9.26
N ASP A 109 9.64 -0.58 -10.26
CA ASP A 109 9.56 0.72 -10.95
C ASP A 109 8.21 0.93 -11.67
N GLU A 110 7.58 -0.17 -12.11
CA GLU A 110 6.29 -0.14 -12.81
C GLU A 110 5.17 0.30 -11.87
N GLY A 111 5.08 -0.33 -10.68
CA GLY A 111 4.11 0.07 -9.66
C GLY A 111 4.39 1.46 -9.10
N ALA A 112 5.67 1.83 -8.94
CA ALA A 112 6.03 3.19 -8.54
C ALA A 112 5.58 4.25 -9.55
N THR A 113 5.66 3.95 -10.85
CA THR A 113 5.19 4.83 -11.93
C THR A 113 3.68 5.02 -11.87
N ALA A 114 2.92 3.93 -11.68
CA ALA A 114 1.47 4.03 -11.54
C ALA A 114 1.06 4.89 -10.33
N ILE A 115 1.70 4.68 -9.17
CA ILE A 115 1.48 5.51 -7.98
C ILE A 115 1.83 6.98 -8.26
N ALA A 116 2.92 7.24 -8.98
CA ALA A 116 3.30 8.59 -9.37
C ALA A 116 2.24 9.27 -10.24
N GLU A 117 1.65 8.56 -11.22
CA GLU A 117 0.56 9.10 -12.04
C GLU A 117 -0.66 9.44 -11.19
N ALA A 118 -1.04 8.57 -10.26
CA ALA A 118 -2.15 8.82 -9.34
C ALA A 118 -1.89 10.04 -8.44
N LEU A 119 -0.66 10.22 -7.96
CA LEU A 119 -0.28 11.39 -7.17
C LEU A 119 -0.42 12.71 -7.94
N ARG A 120 -0.27 12.73 -9.27
CA ARG A 120 -0.42 13.98 -10.05
C ARG A 120 -1.83 14.57 -9.94
N GLY A 121 -2.84 13.71 -9.83
CA GLY A 121 -4.25 14.10 -9.71
C GLY A 121 -4.78 14.13 -8.27
N ASN A 122 -4.09 13.47 -7.33
CA ASN A 122 -4.55 13.40 -5.95
C ASN A 122 -4.22 14.69 -5.16
N GLY A 123 -5.26 15.37 -4.69
CA GLY A 123 -5.17 16.61 -3.92
C GLY A 123 -5.36 16.48 -2.41
N VAL A 124 -5.32 15.26 -1.85
CA VAL A 124 -5.59 15.00 -0.43
C VAL A 124 -4.52 14.15 0.27
N MET A 125 -3.75 13.35 -0.48
CA MET A 125 -2.74 12.47 0.08
C MET A 125 -1.57 13.27 0.65
N THR A 126 -1.34 13.13 1.96
CA THR A 126 -0.28 13.82 2.69
C THR A 126 0.90 12.91 3.02
N ASN A 127 0.64 11.61 3.23
CA ASN A 127 1.64 10.65 3.69
C ASN A 127 1.67 9.40 2.81
N LEU A 128 2.84 9.11 2.24
CA LEU A 128 3.05 7.95 1.39
C LEU A 128 4.30 7.17 1.81
N ASN A 129 4.15 5.90 2.15
CA ASN A 129 5.24 4.99 2.45
C ASN A 129 5.38 3.91 1.37
N LEU A 130 6.50 3.97 0.65
CA LEU A 130 6.92 3.07 -0.40
C LEU A 130 8.25 2.38 -0.07
N ASN A 131 8.60 2.21 1.21
CA ASN A 131 9.86 1.57 1.58
C ASN A 131 9.95 0.10 1.09
N SER A 132 11.17 -0.43 0.94
CA SER A 132 11.40 -1.87 0.67
C SER A 132 10.61 -2.44 -0.53
N ASN A 133 10.54 -1.72 -1.64
CA ASN A 133 9.62 -2.01 -2.74
C ASN A 133 10.28 -2.30 -4.08
N ASN A 134 11.61 -2.46 -4.10
CA ASN A 134 12.40 -2.68 -5.31
C ASN A 134 12.25 -1.54 -6.34
N ILE A 135 12.12 -0.30 -5.87
CA ILE A 135 12.10 0.91 -6.69
C ILE A 135 13.55 1.31 -6.98
N HIS A 136 13.89 1.58 -8.23
CA HIS A 136 15.18 2.08 -8.69
C HIS A 136 15.02 3.49 -9.27
N ASP A 137 16.02 3.95 -10.03
CA ASP A 137 16.09 5.33 -10.51
C ASP A 137 14.92 5.73 -11.42
N GLU A 138 14.40 4.80 -12.23
CA GLU A 138 13.25 5.06 -13.11
C GLU A 138 11.96 5.33 -12.32
N GLY A 139 11.63 4.46 -11.35
CA GLY A 139 10.47 4.68 -10.48
C GLY A 139 10.63 5.94 -9.61
N ALA A 140 11.86 6.23 -9.15
CA ALA A 140 12.17 7.44 -8.41
C ALA A 140 11.95 8.70 -9.24
N LYS A 141 12.33 8.67 -10.52
CA LYS A 141 12.15 9.77 -11.45
C LYS A 141 10.67 10.06 -11.68
N ALA A 142 9.86 9.02 -11.89
CA ALA A 142 8.41 9.16 -12.03
C ALA A 142 7.81 9.83 -10.78
N ILE A 143 8.18 9.35 -9.59
CA ILE A 143 7.73 9.93 -8.31
C ILE A 143 8.19 11.38 -8.20
N GLY A 144 9.45 11.70 -8.48
CA GLY A 144 9.97 13.07 -8.41
C GLY A 144 9.25 14.04 -9.34
N GLU A 145 8.93 13.63 -10.56
CA GLU A 145 8.12 14.45 -11.47
C GLU A 145 6.70 14.67 -10.94
N ALA A 146 6.08 13.64 -10.36
CA ALA A 146 4.77 13.75 -9.73
C ALA A 146 4.79 14.67 -8.51
N LEU A 147 5.85 14.61 -7.70
CA LEU A 147 6.04 15.53 -6.58
C LEU A 147 6.15 16.98 -7.05
N ARG A 148 6.72 17.25 -8.21
CA ARG A 148 6.85 18.63 -8.69
C ARG A 148 5.51 19.29 -9.03
N VAL A 149 4.48 18.50 -9.33
CA VAL A 149 3.13 18.98 -9.64
C VAL A 149 2.15 18.82 -8.48
N ASN A 150 2.33 17.78 -7.66
CA ASN A 150 1.54 17.60 -6.45
C ASN A 150 2.01 18.62 -5.39
N GLY A 151 1.10 19.39 -4.78
CA GLY A 151 1.45 20.35 -3.73
C GLY A 151 1.08 19.91 -2.31
N VAL A 152 0.52 18.71 -2.17
CA VAL A 152 -0.19 18.26 -0.95
C VAL A 152 0.60 17.22 -0.18
N LEU A 153 1.35 16.35 -0.86
CA LEU A 153 2.13 15.30 -0.21
C LEU A 153 3.22 15.92 0.67
N THR A 154 3.18 15.70 1.98
CA THR A 154 4.13 16.25 2.95
C THR A 154 5.19 15.24 3.37
N ALA A 155 4.89 13.95 3.33
CA ALA A 155 5.80 12.89 3.74
C ALA A 155 5.86 11.77 2.69
N LEU A 156 7.08 11.43 2.29
CA LEU A 156 7.39 10.33 1.40
C LEU A 156 8.53 9.49 1.98
N ASP A 157 8.29 8.19 2.17
CA ASP A 157 9.32 7.23 2.56
C ASP A 157 9.68 6.31 1.39
N LEU A 158 10.93 6.43 0.92
CA LEU A 158 11.51 5.59 -0.13
C LEU A 158 12.71 4.78 0.38
N ARG A 159 12.90 4.64 1.70
CA ARG A 159 14.04 3.90 2.26
C ARG A 159 14.02 2.43 1.85
N PHE A 160 15.19 1.79 1.91
CA PHE A 160 15.36 0.37 1.57
C PHE A 160 14.91 0.00 0.14
N ASN A 161 14.94 0.97 -0.77
CA ASN A 161 14.79 0.76 -2.21
C ASN A 161 16.17 0.74 -2.91
N GLY A 162 16.19 0.37 -4.19
CA GLY A 162 17.38 0.29 -5.04
C GLY A 162 17.74 1.62 -5.71
N LEU A 163 17.55 2.75 -5.02
CA LEU A 163 17.81 4.09 -5.54
C LEU A 163 19.32 4.33 -5.69
N GLY A 164 19.75 4.58 -6.93
CA GLY A 164 21.06 5.11 -7.28
C GLY A 164 21.19 6.59 -6.95
N ASP A 165 22.33 7.17 -7.32
CA ASP A 165 22.60 8.58 -7.06
C ASP A 165 21.71 9.50 -7.91
N GLU A 166 21.35 9.05 -9.11
CA GLU A 166 20.42 9.76 -9.99
C GLU A 166 19.02 9.83 -9.40
N GLY A 167 18.44 8.70 -8.99
CA GLY A 167 17.10 8.67 -8.38
C GLY A 167 17.01 9.46 -7.08
N LYS A 168 18.05 9.40 -6.23
CA LYS A 168 18.15 10.24 -5.03
C LYS A 168 18.24 11.72 -5.38
N GLY A 169 19.01 12.08 -6.41
CA GLY A 169 19.13 13.45 -6.91
C GLY A 169 17.78 14.00 -7.34
N VAL A 170 17.03 13.25 -8.14
CA VAL A 170 15.71 13.66 -8.62
C VAL A 170 14.72 13.88 -7.47
N ILE A 171 14.66 12.96 -6.51
CA ILE A 171 13.76 13.12 -5.34
C ILE A 171 14.16 14.35 -4.51
N ARG A 172 15.46 14.54 -4.24
CA ARG A 172 15.95 15.71 -3.50
C ARG A 172 15.59 17.01 -4.21
N ASP A 173 15.79 17.06 -5.52
CA ASP A 173 15.53 18.26 -6.32
C ASP A 173 14.01 18.53 -6.43
N ALA A 174 13.17 17.49 -6.45
CA ALA A 174 11.72 17.63 -6.40
C ALA A 174 11.21 18.15 -5.04
N VAL A 175 11.87 17.77 -3.94
CA VAL A 175 11.52 18.21 -2.58
C VAL A 175 12.05 19.62 -2.29
N SER A 176 13.24 19.97 -2.79
CA SER A 176 13.81 21.33 -2.60
C SER A 176 13.02 22.43 -3.32
N GLY A 177 12.27 22.09 -4.36
CA GLY A 177 11.39 23.03 -5.06
C GLY A 177 10.08 23.36 -4.36
N ARG A 178 9.82 22.82 -3.15
CA ARG A 178 8.55 22.92 -2.42
C ARG A 178 8.60 23.79 -1.15
N GLU A 179 9.72 24.48 -0.90
CA GLU A 179 9.88 25.45 0.22
C GLU A 179 9.15 26.77 -0.01
#